data_AF-A0A7Y9GPE4-F1
#
_entry.id   AF-A0A7Y9GPE4-F1
#
_cell.length_a   1.000
_cell.length_b   1.000
_cell.length_c   1.000
_cell.angle_alpha   90.00
_cell.angle_beta   90.00
_cell.angle_gamma   90.00
#
_symmetry.space_group_name_H-M   'P 1'
#
loop_
_entity.id
_entity.type
_entity.pdbx_description
1 polymer ?
#
loop_
_entity_poly.entity_id
_entity_poly.type
_entity_poly.pdbx_seq_one_letter_code
_entity_poly.pdbx_strand_id
1 'polypeptide(L)'
;MREAEMRKLLDELAADASARLAAIDADLEELRADRRGDQADDEHDPEGATLSAEWSRLAGLRDEIAREQHDIEAAFARWEAGEFGVCQDCGKPIPVARLRARPTATRCVACAERAGG
;
A
#
# COMPACT_ATOMS: atom_id res chain seq x y z
N MET A 1 -2.58 22.16 -15.92
CA MET A 1 -2.19 22.50 -14.54
C MET A 1 -2.73 21.49 -13.52
N ARG A 2 -4.06 21.34 -13.33
CA ARG A 2 -4.63 20.37 -12.37
C ARG A 2 -4.31 18.90 -12.68
N GLU A 3 -4.28 18.55 -13.95
CA GLU A 3 -3.96 17.18 -14.41
C GLU A 3 -2.49 16.82 -14.14
N ALA A 4 -1.56 17.66 -14.58
CA ALA A 4 -0.13 17.46 -14.29
C ALA A 4 0.20 17.42 -12.79
N GLU A 5 -0.47 18.25 -11.98
CA GLU A 5 -0.33 18.23 -10.52
C GLU A 5 -0.75 16.88 -9.91
N MET A 6 -1.90 16.36 -10.34
CA MET A 6 -2.43 15.10 -9.81
C MET A 6 -1.62 13.89 -10.29
N ARG A 7 -1.14 13.91 -11.54
CA ARG A 7 -0.21 12.90 -12.04
C ARG A 7 1.08 12.86 -11.21
N LYS A 8 1.69 14.03 -10.99
CA LYS A 8 2.90 14.15 -10.17
C LYS A 8 2.66 13.57 -8.77
N LEU A 9 1.51 13.82 -8.19
CA LEU A 9 1.19 13.35 -6.85
C LEU A 9 1.00 11.81 -6.79
N LEU A 10 0.45 11.19 -7.84
CA LEU A 10 0.45 9.73 -7.98
C LEU A 10 1.85 9.15 -8.17
N ASP A 11 2.70 9.81 -8.97
CA ASP A 11 4.09 9.39 -9.18
C ASP A 11 4.91 9.45 -7.87
N GLU A 12 4.74 10.52 -7.08
CA GLU A 12 5.36 10.65 -5.74
C GLU A 12 4.88 9.54 -4.78
N LEU A 13 3.58 9.25 -4.78
CA LEU A 13 3.00 8.18 -3.96
C LEU A 13 3.51 6.79 -4.37
N ALA A 14 3.64 6.53 -5.68
CA ALA A 14 4.20 5.29 -6.21
C ALA A 14 5.66 5.10 -5.79
N ALA A 15 6.48 6.16 -5.90
CA ALA A 15 7.88 6.13 -5.51
C ALA A 15 8.04 5.81 -4.02
N ASP A 16 7.26 6.49 -3.16
CA ASP A 16 7.26 6.29 -1.72
C ASP A 16 6.80 4.88 -1.33
N ALA A 17 5.69 4.38 -1.89
CA ALA A 17 5.22 3.03 -1.64
C ALA A 17 6.26 1.97 -2.05
N SER A 18 6.92 2.15 -3.21
CA SER A 18 7.97 1.22 -3.65
C SER A 18 9.19 1.24 -2.72
N ALA A 19 9.59 2.41 -2.22
CA ALA A 19 10.72 2.54 -1.30
C ALA A 19 10.41 1.90 0.05
N ARG A 20 9.20 2.11 0.59
CA ARG A 20 8.71 1.45 1.81
C ARG A 20 8.67 -0.07 1.65
N LEU A 21 8.17 -0.56 0.52
CA LEU A 21 8.09 -1.99 0.25
C LEU A 21 9.49 -2.62 0.17
N ALA A 22 10.41 -1.97 -0.53
CA ALA A 22 11.80 -2.43 -0.66
C ALA A 22 12.52 -2.49 0.70
N ALA A 23 12.27 -1.51 1.58
CA ALA A 23 12.82 -1.52 2.93
C ALA A 23 12.32 -2.72 3.75
N ILE A 24 11.00 -2.96 3.77
CA ILE A 24 10.42 -4.08 4.51
C ILE A 24 10.85 -5.44 3.92
N ASP A 25 10.95 -5.53 2.60
CA ASP A 25 11.46 -6.75 1.96
C ASP A 25 12.92 -7.05 2.36
N ALA A 26 13.75 -6.01 2.54
CA ALA A 26 15.11 -6.16 3.05
C ALA A 26 15.12 -6.62 4.52
N ASP A 27 14.32 -5.99 5.39
CA ASP A 27 14.20 -6.36 6.81
C ASP A 27 13.72 -7.82 6.97
N LEU A 28 12.76 -8.25 6.14
CA LEU A 28 12.29 -9.63 6.12
C LEU A 28 13.40 -10.61 5.68
N GLU A 29 14.23 -10.27 4.68
CA GLU A 29 15.34 -11.15 4.30
C GLU A 29 16.40 -11.25 5.40
N GLU A 30 16.72 -10.16 6.08
CA GLU A 30 17.62 -10.17 7.25
C GLU A 30 17.09 -11.11 8.33
N LEU A 31 15.82 -10.95 8.71
CA LEU A 31 15.18 -11.81 9.72
C LEU A 31 15.13 -13.29 9.33
N ARG A 32 14.99 -13.58 8.02
CA ARG A 32 15.09 -14.96 7.49
C ARG A 32 16.49 -15.51 7.60
N ALA A 33 17.52 -14.68 7.36
CA ALA A 33 18.91 -15.08 7.47
C ALA A 33 19.28 -15.42 8.92
N ASP A 34 18.85 -14.61 9.88
CA ASP A 34 19.06 -14.85 11.32
C ASP A 34 18.44 -16.18 11.75
N ARG A 35 17.19 -16.44 11.37
CA ARG A 35 16.54 -17.74 11.64
C ARG A 35 17.34 -18.92 11.09
N ARG A 36 17.91 -18.82 9.89
CA ARG A 36 18.72 -19.91 9.30
C ARG A 36 20.03 -20.14 10.06
N GLY A 37 20.61 -19.11 10.65
CA GLY A 37 21.83 -19.21 11.46
C GLY A 37 21.61 -19.87 12.82
N ASP A 38 20.42 -19.69 13.39
CA ASP A 38 20.07 -20.13 14.75
C ASP A 38 19.47 -21.55 14.82
N GLN A 39 18.92 -22.08 13.72
CA GLN A 39 18.38 -23.45 13.60
C GLN A 39 19.41 -24.59 13.82
N ALA A 40 20.65 -24.29 14.20
CA ALA A 40 21.71 -25.25 14.44
C ALA A 40 21.69 -25.86 15.86
N ASP A 41 20.98 -25.28 16.83
CA ASP A 41 20.89 -25.82 18.19
C ASP A 41 19.61 -25.31 18.89
N ASP A 42 19.02 -26.13 19.76
CA ASP A 42 17.92 -25.80 20.68
C ASP A 42 16.46 -25.68 20.16
N GLU A 43 15.70 -26.75 20.40
CA GLU A 43 14.25 -26.85 20.24
C GLU A 43 13.46 -26.05 21.31
N HIS A 44 14.13 -25.33 22.21
CA HIS A 44 13.55 -24.54 23.31
C HIS A 44 14.07 -23.09 23.37
N ASP A 45 14.51 -22.54 22.25
CA ASP A 45 14.94 -21.16 22.20
C ASP A 45 13.75 -20.16 22.29
N PRO A 46 13.71 -19.28 23.32
CA PRO A 46 12.71 -18.22 23.42
C PRO A 46 12.84 -17.16 22.31
N GLU A 47 13.99 -17.02 21.65
CA GLU A 47 14.16 -16.06 20.54
C GLU A 47 13.41 -16.52 19.27
N GLY A 48 13.23 -17.81 19.03
CA GLY A 48 12.39 -18.32 17.95
C GLY A 48 10.95 -17.79 17.95
N ALA A 49 10.35 -17.62 19.14
CA ALA A 49 9.02 -17.05 19.30
C ALA A 49 8.97 -15.54 19.02
N THR A 50 10.01 -14.79 19.42
CA THR A 50 10.11 -13.34 19.14
C THR A 50 10.35 -13.08 17.66
N LEU A 51 11.23 -13.86 17.01
CA LEU A 51 11.48 -13.80 15.57
C LEU A 51 10.21 -14.14 14.74
N SER A 52 9.36 -15.05 15.23
CA SER A 52 8.06 -15.34 14.60
C SER A 52 7.07 -14.18 14.73
N ALA A 53 7.03 -13.51 15.87
CA ALA A 53 6.16 -12.36 16.10
C ALA A 53 6.59 -11.15 15.25
N GLU A 54 7.89 -10.90 15.18
CA GLU A 54 8.46 -9.84 14.34
C GLU A 54 8.21 -10.10 12.86
N TRP A 55 8.43 -11.33 12.40
CA TRP A 55 8.11 -11.77 11.04
C TRP A 55 6.65 -11.48 10.67
N SER A 56 5.72 -11.87 11.55
CA SER A 56 4.28 -11.70 11.32
C SER A 56 3.90 -10.21 11.21
N ARG A 57 4.52 -9.37 12.05
CA ARG A 57 4.33 -7.91 12.00
C ARG A 57 4.83 -7.32 10.68
N LEU A 58 6.07 -7.62 10.29
CA LEU A 58 6.67 -7.10 9.06
C LEU A 58 5.93 -7.60 7.81
N ALA A 59 5.53 -8.87 7.77
CA ALA A 59 4.72 -9.42 6.69
C ALA A 59 3.35 -8.71 6.57
N GLY A 60 2.70 -8.41 7.69
CA GLY A 60 1.44 -7.66 7.69
C GLY A 60 1.59 -6.23 7.12
N LEU A 61 2.67 -5.54 7.50
CA LEU A 61 3.00 -4.21 6.97
C LEU A 61 3.32 -4.26 5.47
N ARG A 62 4.10 -5.25 5.04
CA ARG A 62 4.39 -5.51 3.63
C ARG A 62 3.11 -5.66 2.81
N ASP A 63 2.18 -6.49 3.30
CA ASP A 63 0.91 -6.73 2.61
C ASP A 63 0.03 -5.47 2.53
N GLU A 64 0.07 -4.61 3.55
CA GLU A 64 -0.62 -3.32 3.53
C GLU A 64 -0.06 -2.38 2.46
N ILE A 65 1.27 -2.26 2.39
CA ILE A 65 1.94 -1.41 1.40
C ILE A 65 1.78 -1.99 -0.02
N ALA A 66 1.79 -3.31 -0.18
CA ALA A 66 1.53 -3.95 -1.46
C ALA A 66 0.09 -3.67 -1.96
N ARG A 67 -0.91 -3.66 -1.06
CA ARG A 67 -2.27 -3.22 -1.41
C ARG A 67 -2.31 -1.75 -1.82
N GLU A 68 -1.60 -0.88 -1.10
CA GLU A 68 -1.48 0.53 -1.46
C GLU A 68 -0.86 0.70 -2.85
N GLN A 69 0.23 -0.04 -3.16
CA GLN A 69 0.86 -0.03 -4.48
C GLN A 69 -0.10 -0.47 -5.58
N HIS A 70 -0.87 -1.52 -5.34
CA HIS A 70 -1.90 -1.98 -6.28
C HIS A 70 -2.98 -0.92 -6.52
N ASP A 71 -3.42 -0.22 -5.47
CA ASP A 71 -4.40 0.87 -5.60
C ASP A 71 -3.86 2.04 -6.44
N ILE A 72 -2.56 2.31 -6.37
CA ILE A 72 -1.86 3.33 -7.17
C ILE A 72 -1.76 2.90 -8.64
N GLU A 73 -1.38 1.65 -8.91
CA GLU A 73 -1.38 1.07 -10.25
C GLU A 73 -2.78 1.13 -10.89
N ALA A 74 -3.81 0.76 -10.13
CA ALA A 74 -5.19 0.86 -10.57
C ALA A 74 -5.62 2.32 -10.83
N ALA A 75 -5.09 3.28 -10.07
CA ALA A 75 -5.33 4.70 -10.32
C ALA A 75 -4.68 5.16 -11.64
N PHE A 76 -3.47 4.70 -11.96
CA PHE A 76 -2.84 4.97 -13.26
C PHE A 76 -3.60 4.32 -14.41
N ALA A 77 -4.05 3.08 -14.27
CA ALA A 77 -4.86 2.42 -15.29
C ALA A 77 -6.15 3.21 -15.59
N ARG A 78 -6.85 3.69 -14.55
CA ARG A 78 -8.02 4.58 -14.73
C ARG A 78 -7.66 5.90 -15.40
N TRP A 79 -6.47 6.43 -15.12
CA TRP A 79 -5.97 7.65 -15.75
C TRP A 79 -5.79 7.46 -17.25
N GLU A 80 -5.13 6.38 -17.66
CA GLU A 80 -4.92 6.04 -19.07
C GLU A 80 -6.23 5.74 -19.80
N ALA A 81 -7.21 5.15 -19.10
CA ALA A 81 -8.56 4.93 -19.62
C ALA A 81 -9.42 6.21 -19.71
N GLY A 82 -8.97 7.35 -19.14
CA GLY A 82 -9.75 8.59 -19.07
C GLY A 82 -10.89 8.55 -18.03
N GLU A 83 -10.88 7.57 -17.12
CA GLU A 83 -11.89 7.36 -16.08
C GLU A 83 -11.43 7.87 -14.69
N PHE A 84 -10.21 8.41 -14.61
CA PHE A 84 -9.68 8.93 -13.35
C PHE A 84 -10.52 10.08 -12.82
N GLY A 85 -10.79 10.03 -11.51
CA GLY A 85 -11.62 11.02 -10.83
C GLY A 85 -13.12 10.84 -11.06
N VAL A 86 -13.58 9.70 -11.58
CA VAL A 86 -14.99 9.33 -11.66
C VAL A 86 -15.33 8.29 -10.60
N CYS A 87 -16.43 8.50 -9.88
CA CYS A 87 -16.89 7.57 -8.85
C CYS A 87 -17.40 6.27 -9.48
N GLN A 88 -16.84 5.13 -9.07
CA GLN A 88 -17.24 3.81 -9.59
C GLN A 88 -18.69 3.42 -9.24
N ASP A 89 -19.24 3.94 -8.14
CA ASP A 89 -20.59 3.56 -7.69
C ASP A 89 -21.70 4.39 -8.35
N CYS A 90 -21.44 5.67 -8.65
CA CYS A 90 -22.49 6.60 -9.11
C CYS A 90 -22.15 7.37 -10.38
N GLY A 91 -20.97 7.17 -10.96
CA GLY A 91 -20.51 7.82 -12.19
C GLY A 91 -20.25 9.32 -12.08
N LYS A 92 -20.41 9.92 -10.89
CA LYS A 92 -20.20 11.36 -10.68
C LYS A 92 -18.72 11.69 -10.46
N PRO A 93 -18.26 12.92 -10.81
CA PRO A 93 -16.91 13.36 -10.50
C PRO A 93 -16.59 13.28 -9.00
N ILE A 94 -15.42 12.78 -8.67
CA ILE A 94 -14.85 12.77 -7.33
C ILE A 94 -14.31 14.18 -7.05
N PRO A 95 -14.64 14.80 -5.90
CA PRO A 95 -14.14 16.13 -5.57
C PRO A 95 -12.62 16.18 -5.60
N VAL A 96 -12.04 17.21 -6.23
CA VAL A 96 -10.58 17.40 -6.33
C VAL A 96 -9.91 17.43 -4.95
N ALA A 97 -10.56 18.04 -3.95
CA ALA A 97 -10.06 18.04 -2.58
C ALA A 97 -9.90 16.62 -2.00
N ARG A 98 -10.81 15.70 -2.36
CA ARG A 98 -10.71 14.30 -1.97
C ARG A 98 -9.58 13.59 -2.71
N LEU A 99 -9.43 13.82 -4.02
CA LEU A 99 -8.32 13.24 -4.79
C LEU A 99 -6.95 13.77 -4.33
N ARG A 100 -6.86 15.05 -3.92
CA ARG A 100 -5.63 15.60 -3.31
C ARG A 100 -5.30 14.97 -1.96
N ALA A 101 -6.32 14.64 -1.16
CA ALA A 101 -6.13 13.98 0.13
C ALA A 101 -5.92 12.46 0.00
N ARG A 102 -6.56 11.82 -0.98
CA ARG A 102 -6.53 10.39 -1.29
C ARG A 102 -6.59 10.19 -2.81
N PRO A 103 -5.42 10.11 -3.49
CA PRO A 103 -5.30 10.10 -4.95
C PRO A 103 -5.82 8.81 -5.59
N THR A 104 -5.77 7.71 -4.83
CA THR A 104 -6.27 6.40 -5.22
C THR A 104 -7.78 6.24 -5.02
N ALA A 105 -8.48 7.26 -4.51
CA ALA A 105 -9.91 7.17 -4.20
C ALA A 105 -10.75 6.82 -5.45
N THR A 106 -11.51 5.74 -5.36
CA THR A 106 -12.42 5.25 -6.42
C THR A 106 -13.88 5.70 -6.24
N ARG A 107 -14.21 6.23 -5.07
CA ARG A 107 -15.58 6.64 -4.69
C ARG A 107 -15.62 8.10 -4.26
N CYS A 108 -16.72 8.79 -4.57
CA CYS A 108 -17.00 10.12 -4.02
C CYS A 108 -17.35 10.02 -2.53
N VAL A 109 -17.30 11.15 -1.81
CA VAL A 109 -17.55 11.23 -0.36
C VAL A 109 -18.86 10.55 0.02
N ALA A 110 -19.96 10.94 -0.64
CA ALA A 110 -21.28 10.39 -0.36
C ALA A 110 -21.39 8.87 -0.58
N CYS A 111 -20.67 8.30 -1.56
CA CYS A 111 -20.71 6.84 -1.79
C CYS A 111 -19.82 6.10 -0.78
N ALA A 112 -18.68 6.68 -0.42
CA ALA A 112 -17.79 6.12 0.59
C ALA A 112 -18.46 6.10 1.98
N GLU A 113 -19.19 7.14 2.36
CA GLU A 113 -19.94 7.21 3.62
C GLU A 113 -21.02 6.12 3.71
N ARG A 114 -21.68 5.79 2.59
CA ARG A 114 -22.69 4.71 2.57
C ARG A 114 -22.11 3.31 2.64
N ALA A 115 -20.86 3.12 2.22
CA ALA A 115 -20.20 1.82 2.19
C ALA A 115 -19.43 1.50 3.49
N GLY A 116 -19.11 2.52 4.28
CA GLY A 116 -18.41 2.40 5.57
C GLY A 116 -19.30 2.54 6.81
N GLY A 117 -20.63 2.42 6.62
CA GLY A 117 -21.63 2.42 7.69
C GLY A 117 -22.13 1.02 8.01
#